data_AF-A0A7C7UXD1-F1
#
_entry.id   AF-A0A7C7UXD1-F1
#
_cell.length_a   1.000
_cell.length_b   1.000
_cell.length_c   1.000
_cell.angle_alpha   90.00
_cell.angle_beta   90.00
_cell.angle_gamma   90.00
#
_symmetry.space_group_name_H-M   'P 1'
#
loop_
_entity.id
_entity.type
_entity.pdbx_description
1 polymer ?
#
loop_
_entity_poly.entity_id
_entity_poly.type
_entity_poly.pdbx_seq_one_letter_code
_entity_poly.pdbx_strand_id
1 'polypeptide(L)'
;MHDIRAIRQDPDAFDKALARRGDEPVSNALLNLDSVRRGKIQAAELAQAAQKAASKEVGAAKARGDEPEFQRLRGLVSDKKTEAAELKHAASIDDAALTDMLAHIPNLPADDVPDGADEADNVEVTR
;
A
#
# COMPACT_ATOMS: atom_id res chain seq x y z
N MET A 1 -14.28 7.75 -2.30
CA MET A 1 -13.02 7.02 -2.57
C MET A 1 -13.22 5.58 -2.19
N HIS A 2 -12.88 4.66 -3.08
CA HIS A 2 -13.04 3.22 -2.84
C HIS A 2 -12.08 2.71 -1.76
N ASP A 3 -12.51 1.72 -0.99
CA ASP A 3 -11.65 1.04 -0.03
C ASP A 3 -10.83 -0.03 -0.75
N ILE A 4 -9.50 0.14 -0.78
CA ILE A 4 -8.56 -0.84 -1.34
C ILE A 4 -8.73 -2.24 -0.73
N ARG A 5 -9.22 -2.36 0.51
CA ARG A 5 -9.50 -3.66 1.15
C ARG A 5 -10.64 -4.38 0.45
N ALA A 6 -11.71 -3.66 0.08
CA ALA A 6 -12.83 -4.23 -0.65
C ALA A 6 -12.39 -4.71 -2.04
N ILE A 7 -11.58 -3.89 -2.75
CA ILE A 7 -11.01 -4.26 -4.06
C ILE A 7 -10.13 -5.50 -3.96
N ARG A 8 -9.38 -5.68 -2.86
CA ARG A 8 -8.57 -6.89 -2.64
C ARG A 8 -9.41 -8.14 -2.39
N GLN A 9 -10.59 -7.99 -1.79
CA GLN A 9 -11.47 -9.12 -1.49
C GLN A 9 -12.14 -9.66 -2.74
N ASP A 10 -12.60 -8.77 -3.64
CA ASP A 10 -13.25 -9.15 -4.89
C ASP A 10 -12.92 -8.16 -6.03
N PRO A 11 -11.73 -8.28 -6.64
CA PRO A 11 -11.32 -7.38 -7.73
C PRO A 11 -12.17 -7.59 -8.98
N ASP A 12 -12.63 -8.82 -9.23
CA ASP A 12 -13.45 -9.15 -10.39
C ASP A 12 -14.83 -8.48 -10.29
N ALA A 13 -15.46 -8.47 -9.11
CA ALA A 13 -16.72 -7.74 -8.90
C ALA A 13 -16.53 -6.23 -9.05
N PHE A 14 -15.42 -5.69 -8.57
CA PHE A 14 -15.10 -4.27 -8.72
C PHE A 14 -14.99 -3.86 -10.19
N ASP A 15 -14.21 -4.60 -10.99
CA ASP A 15 -14.03 -4.30 -12.41
C ASP A 15 -15.33 -4.53 -13.21
N LYS A 16 -16.14 -5.54 -12.86
CA LYS A 16 -17.46 -5.74 -13.47
C LYS A 16 -18.40 -4.56 -13.20
N ALA A 17 -18.40 -4.04 -11.97
CA ALA A 17 -19.25 -2.91 -11.61
C ALA A 17 -18.81 -1.61 -12.31
N LEU A 18 -17.50 -1.42 -12.53
CA LEU A 18 -16.98 -0.34 -13.37
C LEU A 18 -17.42 -0.51 -14.84
N ALA A 19 -17.35 -1.73 -15.37
CA ALA A 19 -17.75 -2.01 -16.74
C ALA A 19 -19.24 -1.71 -17.02
N ARG A 20 -20.13 -1.75 -16.00
CA ARG A 20 -21.53 -1.31 -16.11
C ARG A 20 -21.67 0.18 -16.46
N ARG A 21 -20.64 0.98 -16.17
CA ARG A 21 -20.53 2.40 -16.55
C ARG A 21 -19.78 2.62 -17.86
N GLY A 22 -19.24 1.56 -18.46
CA GLY A 22 -18.32 1.63 -19.60
C GLY A 22 -16.87 1.97 -19.23
N ASP A 23 -16.51 1.95 -17.94
CA ASP A 23 -15.15 2.22 -17.48
C ASP A 23 -14.24 1.00 -17.67
N GLU A 24 -12.94 1.23 -17.92
CA GLU A 24 -11.93 0.18 -18.05
C GLU A 24 -11.61 -0.49 -16.68
N PRO A 25 -11.20 -1.77 -16.67
CA PRO A 25 -10.77 -2.45 -15.45
C PRO A 25 -9.47 -1.87 -14.92
N VAL A 26 -9.43 -1.56 -13.62
CA VAL A 26 -8.27 -0.92 -12.97
C VAL A 26 -7.79 -1.66 -11.72
N SER A 27 -8.50 -2.71 -11.28
CA SER A 27 -8.19 -3.45 -10.04
C SER A 27 -6.73 -3.95 -10.01
N ASN A 28 -6.23 -4.52 -11.10
CA ASN A 28 -4.89 -5.10 -11.18
C ASN A 28 -3.79 -4.05 -10.89
N ALA A 29 -3.89 -2.87 -11.51
CA ALA A 29 -2.94 -1.78 -11.28
C ALA A 29 -2.94 -1.32 -9.82
N LEU A 30 -4.13 -1.16 -9.22
CA LEU A 30 -4.29 -0.79 -7.81
C LEU A 30 -3.68 -1.85 -6.87
N LEU A 31 -3.94 -3.12 -7.14
CA LEU A 31 -3.44 -4.23 -6.32
C LEU A 31 -1.93 -4.40 -6.42
N ASN A 32 -1.33 -4.17 -7.60
CA ASN A 32 0.12 -4.18 -7.76
C ASN A 32 0.77 -3.07 -6.92
N LEU A 33 0.24 -1.84 -7.01
CA LEU A 33 0.77 -0.72 -6.22
C LEU A 33 0.57 -0.93 -4.71
N ASP A 34 -0.60 -1.44 -4.30
CA ASP A 34 -0.84 -1.84 -2.90
C ASP A 34 0.14 -2.91 -2.41
N SER A 35 0.44 -3.91 -3.24
CA SER A 35 1.39 -4.98 -2.93
C SER A 35 2.81 -4.44 -2.73
N VAL A 36 3.28 -3.58 -3.65
CA VAL A 36 4.60 -2.93 -3.56
C VAL A 36 4.68 -2.06 -2.29
N ARG A 37 3.68 -1.23 -2.04
CA ARG A 37 3.59 -0.38 -0.84
C ARG A 37 3.69 -1.23 0.44
N ARG A 38 2.88 -2.29 0.54
CA ARG A 38 2.87 -3.19 1.70
C ARG A 38 4.20 -3.90 1.89
N GLY A 39 4.84 -4.32 0.80
CA GLY A 39 6.18 -4.91 0.83
C GLY A 39 7.23 -3.96 1.40
N LYS A 40 7.22 -2.69 0.99
CA LYS A 40 8.11 -1.65 1.53
C LYS A 40 7.85 -1.38 3.02
N ILE A 41 6.58 -1.35 3.45
CA ILE A 41 6.23 -1.19 4.87
C ILE A 41 6.79 -2.36 5.68
N GLN A 42 6.56 -3.60 5.24
CA GLN A 42 7.08 -4.79 5.93
C GLN A 42 8.61 -4.79 6.00
N ALA A 43 9.28 -4.44 4.90
CA ALA A 43 10.74 -4.33 4.87
C ALA A 43 11.26 -3.25 5.83
N ALA A 44 10.58 -2.10 5.94
CA ALA A 44 10.94 -1.05 6.89
C ALA A 44 10.79 -1.51 8.35
N GLU A 45 9.73 -2.26 8.66
CA GLU A 45 9.50 -2.84 9.99
C GLU A 45 10.59 -3.86 10.34
N LEU A 46 10.98 -4.71 9.39
CA LEU A 46 12.08 -5.66 9.56
C LEU A 46 13.42 -4.95 9.78
N ALA A 47 13.73 -3.92 8.99
CA ALA A 47 14.93 -3.11 9.17
C ALA A 47 14.94 -2.41 10.55
N GLN A 48 13.80 -1.87 10.99
CA GLN A 48 13.67 -1.27 12.31
C GLN A 48 13.81 -2.30 13.45
N ALA A 49 13.30 -3.52 13.27
CA ALA A 49 13.48 -4.61 14.24
C ALA A 49 14.96 -5.02 14.34
N ALA A 50 15.65 -5.18 13.21
CA ALA A 50 17.07 -5.48 13.15
C ALA A 50 17.91 -4.36 13.78
N GLN A 51 17.58 -3.09 13.52
CA GLN A 51 18.20 -1.94 14.17
C GLN A 51 18.07 -2.02 15.70
N LYS A 52 16.87 -2.30 16.21
CA LYS A 52 16.62 -2.41 17.67
C LYS A 52 17.39 -3.58 18.29
N ALA A 53 17.47 -4.71 17.60
CA ALA A 53 18.23 -5.87 18.05
C ALA A 53 19.73 -5.53 18.12
N ALA A 54 20.30 -4.98 17.05
CA ALA A 54 21.69 -4.57 16.99
C ALA A 54 22.02 -3.52 18.08
N SER A 55 21.14 -2.54 18.33
CA SER A 55 21.33 -1.55 19.40
C SER A 55 21.45 -2.16 20.80
N LYS A 56 20.76 -3.27 21.07
CA LYS A 56 20.91 -4.00 22.35
C LYS A 56 22.28 -4.69 22.43
N GLU A 57 22.71 -5.29 21.32
CA GLU A 57 24.00 -5.97 21.24
C GLU A 57 25.18 -4.99 21.33
N VAL A 58 25.05 -3.77 20.81
CA VAL A 58 26.06 -2.69 20.97
C VAL A 58 26.37 -2.46 22.44
N GLY A 59 25.34 -2.36 23.29
CA GLY A 59 25.52 -2.19 24.74
C GLY A 59 26.23 -3.37 25.39
N ALA A 60 25.88 -4.59 24.97
CA ALA A 60 26.48 -5.82 25.47
C ALA A 60 27.96 -5.97 25.02
N ALA A 61 28.28 -5.67 23.76
CA ALA A 61 29.64 -5.69 23.24
C ALA A 61 30.54 -4.68 23.97
N LYS A 62 30.04 -3.45 24.18
CA LYS A 62 30.74 -2.42 24.95
C LYS A 62 31.00 -2.85 26.40
N ALA A 63 30.01 -3.48 27.05
CA ALA A 63 30.17 -3.97 28.42
C ALA A 63 31.20 -5.10 28.55
N ARG A 64 31.37 -5.92 27.50
CA ARG A 64 32.39 -6.99 27.43
C ARG A 64 33.76 -6.52 26.96
N GLY A 65 33.90 -5.25 26.54
CA GLY A 65 35.15 -4.72 25.99
C GLY A 65 35.49 -5.21 24.57
N ASP A 66 34.50 -5.74 23.84
CA ASP A 66 34.67 -6.24 22.48
C ASP A 66 34.53 -5.08 21.47
N GLU A 67 35.63 -4.34 21.29
CA GLU A 67 35.68 -3.15 20.43
C GLU A 67 35.43 -3.46 18.94
N PRO A 68 35.98 -4.54 18.33
CA PRO A 68 35.66 -4.90 16.95
C PRO A 68 34.16 -5.13 16.72
N GLU A 69 33.52 -5.88 17.61
CA GLU A 69 32.10 -6.18 17.50
C GLU A 69 31.24 -4.93 17.78
N PHE A 70 31.66 -4.08 18.72
CA PHE A 70 31.02 -2.80 18.99
C PHE A 70 30.97 -1.90 17.74
N GLN A 71 32.09 -1.76 17.02
CA GLN A 71 32.15 -0.94 15.81
C GLN A 71 31.31 -1.54 14.67
N ARG A 72 31.37 -2.87 14.49
CA ARG A 72 30.55 -3.58 13.50
C ARG A 72 29.06 -3.35 13.75
N LEU A 73 28.61 -3.52 14.99
CA LEU A 73 27.21 -3.34 15.36
C LEU A 73 26.76 -1.88 15.25
N ARG A 74 27.63 -0.89 15.57
CA ARG A 74 27.31 0.52 15.34
C ARG A 74 27.09 0.84 13.86
N GLY A 75 27.92 0.28 12.98
CA GLY A 75 27.71 0.37 11.53
C GLY A 75 26.35 -0.17 11.13
N LEU A 76 26.05 -1.41 11.54
CA LEU A 76 24.76 -2.06 11.26
C LEU A 76 23.56 -1.25 11.76
N VAL A 77 23.63 -0.67 12.96
CA VAL A 77 22.56 0.19 13.50
C VAL A 77 22.35 1.43 12.62
N SER A 78 23.43 2.04 12.15
CA SER A 78 23.36 3.21 11.26
C SER A 78 22.74 2.83 9.92
N ASP A 79 23.21 1.74 9.31
CA ASP A 79 22.74 1.28 8.00
C ASP A 79 21.26 0.91 8.05
N LYS A 80 20.84 0.14 9.07
CA LYS A 80 19.43 -0.25 9.23
C LYS A 80 18.52 0.93 9.55
N LYS A 81 19.04 1.97 10.21
CA LYS A 81 18.29 3.22 10.42
C LYS A 81 18.02 3.93 9.10
N THR A 82 19.03 4.04 8.24
CA THR A 82 18.92 4.66 6.92
C THR A 82 17.96 3.86 6.04
N GLU A 83 18.16 2.55 5.92
CA GLU A 83 17.30 1.64 5.15
C GLU A 83 15.83 1.74 5.59
N ALA A 84 15.55 1.71 6.89
CA ALA A 84 14.20 1.83 7.41
C ALA A 84 13.56 3.20 7.08
N ALA A 85 14.34 4.28 7.06
CA ALA A 85 13.85 5.61 6.71
C ALA A 85 13.54 5.73 5.21
N GLU A 86 14.43 5.22 4.36
CA GLU A 86 14.25 5.20 2.90
C GLU A 86 13.03 4.38 2.50
N LEU A 87 12.86 3.18 3.05
CA LEU A 87 11.71 2.32 2.78
C LEU A 87 10.40 2.96 3.23
N LYS A 88 10.38 3.65 4.38
CA LYS A 88 9.20 4.41 4.84
C LYS A 88 8.86 5.56 3.90
N HIS A 89 9.87 6.29 3.44
CA HIS A 89 9.64 7.38 2.49
C HIS A 89 9.11 6.84 1.15
N ALA A 90 9.72 5.78 0.62
CA ALA A 90 9.26 5.12 -0.60
C ALA A 90 7.83 4.56 -0.45
N ALA A 91 7.47 3.99 0.70
CA ALA A 91 6.11 3.55 0.98
C ALA A 91 5.11 4.71 1.02
N SER A 92 5.52 5.89 1.56
CA SER A 92 4.65 7.07 1.60
C SER A 92 4.37 7.67 0.22
N ILE A 93 5.34 7.57 -0.70
CA ILE A 93 5.14 7.96 -2.10
C ILE A 93 4.12 7.05 -2.78
N ASP A 94 4.27 5.73 -2.61
CA ASP A 94 3.32 4.76 -3.17
C ASP A 94 1.92 4.91 -2.55
N ASP A 95 1.84 5.26 -1.27
CA ASP A 95 0.58 5.52 -0.57
C ASP A 95 -0.16 6.74 -1.15
N ALA A 96 0.57 7.82 -1.40
CA ALA A 96 0.02 9.00 -2.06
C ALA A 96 -0.45 8.67 -3.49
N ALA A 97 0.36 7.94 -4.25
CA ALA A 97 0.00 7.51 -5.60
C ALA A 97 -1.25 6.60 -5.61
N LEU A 98 -1.35 5.66 -4.67
CA LEU A 98 -2.53 4.80 -4.57
C LEU A 98 -3.78 5.59 -4.18
N THR A 99 -3.64 6.53 -3.23
CA THR A 99 -4.75 7.40 -2.81
C THR A 99 -5.23 8.26 -3.98
N ASP A 100 -4.32 8.82 -4.76
CA ASP A 100 -4.62 9.60 -5.94
C ASP A 100 -5.36 8.75 -7.00
N MET A 101 -4.87 7.55 -7.31
CA MET A 101 -5.56 6.64 -8.23
C MET A 101 -6.97 6.31 -7.76
N LEU A 102 -7.16 5.99 -6.47
CA LEU A 102 -8.48 5.67 -5.91
C LEU A 102 -9.43 6.87 -5.90
N ALA A 103 -8.92 8.09 -5.81
CA ALA A 103 -9.72 9.31 -5.81
C ALA A 103 -10.29 9.64 -7.20
N HIS A 104 -9.62 9.22 -8.27
CA HIS A 104 -10.06 9.44 -9.65
C HIS A 104 -11.13 8.44 -10.13
N ILE A 105 -11.40 7.38 -9.38
CA ILE A 105 -12.37 6.35 -9.79
C ILE A 105 -13.79 6.76 -9.36
N PRO A 106 -14.78 6.76 -10.28
CA PRO A 106 -16.16 7.08 -9.95
C PRO A 106 -16.77 6.03 -9.00
N ASN A 107 -17.84 6.40 -8.30
CA ASN A 107 -18.57 5.44 -7.48
C ASN A 107 -19.21 4.34 -8.34
N LEU A 108 -19.25 3.13 -7.77
CA LEU A 108 -19.91 2.00 -8.42
C LEU A 108 -21.42 2.21 -8.46
N PRO A 109 -22.11 1.83 -9.56
CA PRO A 109 -23.57 1.79 -9.57
C PRO A 109 -24.09 0.82 -8.52
N ALA A 110 -25.22 1.15 -7.89
CA ALA A 110 -25.92 0.20 -7.04
C ALA A 110 -26.56 -0.92 -7.88
N ASP A 111 -26.94 -2.03 -7.23
CA ASP A 111 -27.47 -3.21 -7.90
C ASP A 111 -28.82 -2.95 -8.60
N ASP A 112 -29.59 -1.96 -8.12
CA ASP A 112 -30.90 -1.57 -8.64
C ASP A 112 -30.84 -0.49 -9.73
N VAL A 113 -29.67 0.10 -9.98
CA VAL A 113 -29.47 1.05 -11.07
C VAL A 113 -29.54 0.29 -12.39
N PRO A 114 -30.39 0.67 -13.36
CA PRO A 114 -30.43 0.02 -14.66
C PRO A 114 -29.13 0.25 -15.43
N ASP A 115 -28.71 -0.74 -16.22
CA ASP A 115 -27.60 -0.59 -17.14
C ASP A 115 -28.03 0.29 -18.33
N GLY A 116 -27.15 1.19 -18.78
CA GLY A 116 -27.41 2.09 -19.89
C GLY A 116 -26.14 2.76 -20.38
N ALA A 117 -26.05 3.03 -21.68
CA ALA A 117 -24.92 3.70 -22.30
C ALA A 117 -25.08 5.23 -22.29
N ASP A 118 -26.32 5.70 -22.39
CA ASP A 118 -26.64 7.12 -22.45
C ASP A 118 -28.02 7.44 -21.85
N GLU A 119 -28.45 8.69 -22.01
CA GLU A 119 -29.70 9.20 -21.45
C GLU A 119 -30.98 8.56 -22.02
N ALA A 120 -30.89 7.91 -23.19
CA ALA A 120 -32.04 7.23 -23.81
C ALA A 120 -32.40 5.91 -23.10
N ASP A 121 -31.46 5.33 -22.36
CA ASP A 121 -31.66 4.09 -21.58
C ASP A 121 -32.27 4.35 -20.19
N ASN A 122 -32.53 5.62 -19.85
CA ASN A 122 -33.13 5.98 -18.57
C ASN A 122 -34.56 5.44 -18.44
N VAL A 123 -34.88 4.84 -17.29
CA VAL A 123 -36.21 4.29 -16.98
C VAL A 123 -37.04 5.26 -16.15
N GLU A 124 -38.22 5.66 -16.65
CA GLU A 124 -39.18 6.50 -15.93
C GLU A 124 -39.81 5.72 -14.76
N VAL A 125 -39.71 6.25 -13.53
CA VAL A 125 -40.19 5.57 -12.31
C VAL A 125 -41.65 5.93 -11.99
N THR A 126 -42.00 7.21 -12.07
CA THR A 126 -43.38 7.71 -11.88
C THR A 126 -43.58 8.99 -12.67
N ARG A 127 -44.81 9.22 -13.15
CA ARG A 127 -45.23 10.44 -13.87
C ARG A 127 -46.05 11.36 -12.98
#